data_AF-A0A7X9WQF6-F1
#
_entry.id   AF-A0A7X9WQF6-F1
#
_cell.length_a   1.000
_cell.length_b   1.000
_cell.length_c   1.000
_cell.angle_alpha   90.00
_cell.angle_beta   90.00
_cell.angle_gamma   90.00
#
_symmetry.space_group_name_H-M   'P 1'
#
loop_
_entity.id
_entity.type
_entity.pdbx_description
1 polymer ?
#
loop_
_entity_poly.entity_id
_entity_poly.type
_entity_poly.pdbx_seq_one_letter_code
_entity_poly.pdbx_strand_id
1 'polypeptide(L)'
;MTSPKTRPILRQLGHDLRSARLRRRLAVADLALRSGSSPSTITRLEKGEPGIGIGTLADVLIVLGLADRLAELIDVRSDELGLALTDQSLPQRGRNSPAARRKRGGEDAARDDASDDDGVAF
;
A
#
# COMPACT_ATOMS: atom_id res chain seq x y z
N MET A 1 -1.63 -8.75 -27.01
CA MET A 1 -1.98 -10.18 -26.79
C MET A 1 -1.65 -10.53 -25.35
N THR A 2 -2.59 -11.12 -24.59
CA THR A 2 -2.36 -11.49 -23.18
C THR A 2 -1.53 -12.77 -23.10
N SER A 3 -0.52 -12.79 -22.21
CA SER A 3 0.35 -13.98 -21.98
C SER A 3 -0.49 -15.23 -21.63
N PRO A 4 -0.09 -16.44 -22.08
CA PRO A 4 -0.77 -17.68 -21.74
C PRO A 4 -0.92 -17.90 -20.22
N LYS A 5 0.06 -17.43 -19.43
CA LYS A 5 0.06 -17.53 -17.97
C LYS A 5 -0.99 -16.62 -17.30
N THR A 6 -1.40 -15.53 -17.95
CA THR A 6 -2.33 -14.55 -17.37
C THR A 6 -3.78 -15.02 -17.43
N ARG A 7 -4.16 -15.78 -18.47
CA ARG A 7 -5.54 -16.26 -18.67
C ARG A 7 -6.10 -17.06 -17.48
N PRO A 8 -5.40 -18.08 -16.93
CA PRO A 8 -5.94 -18.82 -15.78
C PRO A 8 -6.09 -17.93 -14.54
N ILE A 9 -5.16 -17.01 -14.30
CA ILE A 9 -5.22 -16.06 -13.17
C ILE A 9 -6.46 -15.16 -13.27
N LEU A 10 -6.72 -14.58 -14.45
CA LEU A 10 -7.89 -13.75 -14.67
C LEU A 10 -9.20 -14.53 -14.55
N ARG A 11 -9.24 -15.78 -15.04
CA ARG A 11 -10.41 -16.66 -14.89
C ARG A 11 -10.71 -16.96 -13.42
N GLN A 12 -9.67 -17.20 -12.62
CA GLN A 12 -9.82 -17.41 -11.19
C GLN A 12 -10.41 -16.16 -10.51
N LEU A 13 -9.85 -14.98 -10.80
CA LEU A 13 -10.38 -13.71 -10.31
C LEU A 13 -11.86 -13.53 -10.69
N GLY A 14 -12.22 -13.77 -11.94
CA GLY A 14 -13.61 -13.68 -12.42
C GLY A 14 -14.55 -14.64 -11.69
N HIS A 15 -14.10 -15.88 -11.45
CA HIS A 15 -14.85 -16.88 -10.69
C HIS A 15 -15.08 -16.43 -9.23
N ASP A 16 -14.07 -15.84 -8.60
CA ASP A 16 -14.15 -15.37 -7.21
C ASP A 16 -15.06 -14.15 -7.07
N LEU A 17 -15.06 -13.25 -8.07
CA LEU A 17 -16.02 -12.15 -8.18
C LEU A 17 -17.45 -12.65 -8.33
N ARG A 18 -17.68 -13.62 -9.21
CA ARG A 18 -19.00 -14.25 -9.38
C ARG A 18 -19.48 -14.88 -8.08
N SER A 19 -18.59 -15.61 -7.41
CA SER A 19 -18.88 -16.23 -6.12
C SER A 19 -19.21 -15.18 -5.05
N ALA A 20 -18.47 -14.08 -5.01
CA ALA A 20 -18.72 -12.95 -4.11
C ALA A 20 -20.07 -12.28 -4.37
N ARG A 21 -20.46 -12.11 -5.65
CA ARG A 21 -21.78 -11.59 -6.03
C ARG A 21 -22.91 -12.53 -5.59
N LEU A 22 -22.78 -13.83 -5.88
CA LEU A 22 -23.79 -14.83 -5.53
C LEU A 22 -23.98 -14.97 -4.01
N ARG A 23 -22.89 -14.95 -3.23
CA ARG A 23 -22.97 -14.94 -1.75
C ARG A 23 -23.76 -13.75 -1.20
N ARG A 24 -23.79 -12.62 -1.93
CA ARG A 24 -24.55 -11.40 -1.60
C ARG A 24 -25.95 -11.37 -2.21
N ARG A 25 -26.36 -12.43 -2.92
CA ARG A 25 -27.66 -12.54 -3.60
C ARG A 25 -27.92 -11.39 -4.58
N LEU A 26 -26.88 -10.89 -5.24
CA LEU A 26 -27.00 -9.82 -6.22
C LEU A 26 -27.18 -10.38 -7.63
N ALA A 27 -28.19 -9.91 -8.36
CA ALA A 27 -28.31 -10.18 -9.78
C ALA A 27 -27.20 -9.44 -10.55
N VAL A 28 -26.87 -9.94 -11.75
CA VAL A 28 -25.89 -9.27 -12.63
C VAL A 28 -26.36 -7.85 -12.97
N ALA A 29 -27.66 -7.68 -13.23
CA ALA A 29 -28.25 -6.39 -13.53
C ALA A 29 -28.13 -5.39 -12.36
N ASP A 30 -28.36 -5.85 -11.12
CA ASP A 30 -28.24 -5.00 -9.93
C ASP A 30 -26.80 -4.59 -9.67
N LEU A 31 -25.85 -5.51 -9.82
CA LEU A 31 -24.43 -5.20 -9.67
C LEU A 31 -23.99 -4.19 -10.72
N ALA A 32 -24.39 -4.41 -11.98
CA ALA A 32 -24.08 -3.51 -13.09
C ALA A 32 -24.61 -2.09 -12.83
N LEU A 33 -25.88 -1.96 -12.43
CA LEU A 33 -26.50 -0.68 -12.11
C LEU A 33 -25.75 0.06 -10.98
N ARG A 34 -25.41 -0.65 -9.90
CA ARG A 34 -24.74 -0.07 -8.73
C ARG A 34 -23.28 0.29 -9.00
N SER A 35 -22.61 -0.41 -9.90
CA SER A 35 -21.21 -0.16 -10.26
C SER A 35 -21.07 0.71 -11.51
N GLY A 36 -22.13 1.39 -11.96
CA GLY A 36 -22.11 2.27 -13.13
C GLY A 36 -21.69 1.58 -14.44
N SER A 37 -21.97 0.28 -14.57
CA SER A 37 -21.50 -0.57 -15.66
C SER A 37 -22.66 -1.27 -16.38
N SER A 38 -22.38 -1.88 -17.52
CA SER A 38 -23.39 -2.68 -18.24
C SER A 38 -23.41 -4.14 -17.75
N PRO A 39 -24.55 -4.86 -17.84
CA PRO A 39 -24.62 -6.29 -17.50
C PRO A 39 -23.64 -7.16 -18.31
N SER A 40 -23.35 -6.78 -19.56
CA SER A 40 -22.37 -7.47 -20.39
C SER A 40 -20.95 -7.26 -19.86
N THR A 41 -20.61 -6.04 -19.41
CA THR A 41 -19.33 -5.75 -18.73
C THR A 41 -19.14 -6.61 -17.49
N ILE A 42 -20.15 -6.72 -16.62
CA ILE A 42 -20.09 -7.59 -15.44
C ILE A 42 -19.89 -9.06 -15.83
N THR A 43 -20.62 -9.53 -16.85
CA THR A 43 -20.48 -10.92 -17.32
C THR A 43 -19.09 -11.21 -17.87
N ARG A 44 -18.49 -10.26 -18.60
CA ARG A 44 -17.12 -10.37 -19.12
C ARG A 44 -16.08 -10.34 -17.99
N LEU A 45 -16.30 -9.50 -16.99
CA LEU A 45 -15.46 -9.44 -15.79
C LEU A 45 -15.50 -10.77 -15.01
N GLU A 46 -16.68 -11.36 -14.80
CA GLU A 46 -16.83 -12.67 -14.14
C GLU A 46 -16.23 -13.83 -14.95
N LYS A 47 -16.08 -13.67 -16.26
CA LYS A 47 -15.36 -14.63 -17.12
C LYS A 47 -13.85 -14.45 -17.09
N GLY A 48 -13.34 -13.39 -16.46
CA GLY A 48 -11.93 -13.05 -16.46
C GLY A 48 -11.43 -12.56 -17.81
N GLU A 49 -12.28 -11.86 -18.57
CA GLU A 49 -11.85 -11.35 -19.88
C GLU A 49 -10.76 -10.27 -19.73
N PRO A 50 -9.65 -10.40 -20.47
CA PRO A 50 -8.64 -9.35 -20.52
C PRO A 50 -9.22 -8.11 -21.21
N GLY A 51 -8.88 -6.92 -20.70
CA GLY A 51 -9.28 -5.64 -21.28
C GLY A 51 -10.45 -4.95 -20.56
N ILE A 52 -11.00 -5.53 -19.50
CA ILE A 52 -11.84 -4.79 -18.55
C ILE A 52 -10.94 -3.81 -17.78
N GLY A 53 -11.34 -2.54 -17.72
CA GLY A 53 -10.58 -1.50 -17.03
C GLY A 53 -10.52 -1.73 -15.53
N ILE A 54 -9.39 -1.38 -14.91
CA ILE A 54 -9.20 -1.54 -13.46
C ILE A 54 -10.18 -0.68 -12.64
N GLY A 55 -10.62 0.47 -13.16
CA GLY A 55 -11.66 1.29 -12.52
C GLY A 55 -12.98 0.54 -12.39
N THR A 56 -13.43 -0.14 -13.45
CA THR A 56 -14.64 -0.99 -13.41
C THR A 56 -14.52 -2.12 -12.38
N LEU A 57 -13.35 -2.74 -12.27
CA LEU A 57 -13.10 -3.74 -11.23
C LEU A 57 -13.20 -3.12 -9.83
N ALA A 58 -12.62 -1.93 -9.62
CA ALA A 58 -12.69 -1.22 -8.35
C ALA A 58 -14.13 -0.88 -7.96
N ASP A 59 -14.93 -0.34 -8.88
CA ASP A 59 -16.35 -0.01 -8.65
C ASP A 59 -17.15 -1.26 -8.26
N VAL A 60 -16.92 -2.38 -8.96
CA VAL A 60 -17.54 -3.67 -8.61
C VAL A 60 -17.14 -4.13 -7.21
N LEU A 61 -15.85 -4.03 -6.86
CA LEU A 61 -15.37 -4.40 -5.52
C LEU A 61 -15.95 -3.49 -4.43
N ILE A 62 -16.15 -2.20 -4.70
CA ILE A 62 -16.82 -1.27 -3.78
C ILE A 62 -18.27 -1.71 -3.53
N VAL A 63 -19.04 -2.02 -4.58
CA VAL A 63 -20.42 -2.50 -4.44
C VAL A 63 -20.47 -3.84 -3.68
N LEU A 64 -19.46 -4.69 -3.86
CA LEU A 64 -19.32 -5.94 -3.11
C LEU A 64 -18.79 -5.70 -1.68
N GLY A 65 -18.39 -4.50 -1.27
CA GLY A 65 -17.77 -4.27 0.04
C GLY A 65 -16.44 -5.02 0.19
N LEU A 66 -15.65 -5.04 -0.88
CA LEU A 66 -14.33 -5.69 -0.97
C LEU A 66 -13.26 -4.70 -1.45
N ALA A 67 -13.48 -3.38 -1.29
CA ALA A 67 -12.55 -2.35 -1.74
C ALA A 67 -11.14 -2.50 -1.13
N ASP A 68 -11.07 -2.86 0.16
CA ASP A 68 -9.81 -3.05 0.88
C ASP A 68 -8.93 -4.14 0.25
N ARG A 69 -9.55 -5.18 -0.34
CA ARG A 69 -8.80 -6.24 -1.05
C ARG A 69 -7.99 -5.70 -2.23
N LEU A 70 -8.47 -4.65 -2.89
CA LEU A 70 -7.74 -4.02 -3.98
C LEU A 70 -6.64 -3.10 -3.45
N ALA A 71 -6.90 -2.40 -2.34
CA ALA A 71 -5.92 -1.55 -1.68
C ALA A 71 -4.74 -2.36 -1.11
N GLU A 72 -5.02 -3.55 -0.59
CA GLU A 72 -4.03 -4.46 0.00
C GLU A 72 -3.32 -5.37 -1.02
N LEU A 73 -3.72 -5.34 -2.30
CA LEU A 73 -3.28 -6.30 -3.32
C LEU A 73 -1.75 -6.38 -3.49
N ILE A 74 -1.05 -5.27 -3.26
CA ILE A 74 0.42 -5.15 -3.35
C ILE A 74 1.01 -4.50 -2.08
N ASP A 75 0.38 -4.69 -0.93
CA ASP A 75 0.89 -4.16 0.34
C ASP A 75 2.27 -4.76 0.67
N VAL A 76 3.25 -3.89 0.92
CA VAL A 76 4.63 -4.26 1.26
C VAL A 76 4.70 -5.23 2.43
N ARG A 77 3.78 -5.10 3.40
CA ARG A 77 3.73 -5.99 4.58
C ARG A 77 3.42 -7.44 4.22
N SER A 78 2.85 -7.67 3.04
CA SER A 78 2.53 -8.99 2.49
C SER A 78 3.47 -9.45 1.37
N ASP A 79 4.45 -8.62 0.98
CA ASP A 79 5.45 -8.95 -0.04
C ASP A 79 6.71 -9.54 0.60
N GLU A 80 6.67 -10.84 0.91
CA GLU A 80 7.78 -11.57 1.54
C GLU A 80 9.09 -11.45 0.73
N LEU A 81 9.00 -11.49 -0.60
CA LEU A 81 10.16 -11.37 -1.47
C LEU A 81 10.73 -9.95 -1.42
N GLY A 82 9.87 -8.93 -1.50
CA GLY A 82 10.28 -7.53 -1.35
C GLY A 82 10.95 -7.25 0.00
N LEU A 83 10.41 -7.82 1.08
CA LEU A 83 11.00 -7.73 2.42
C LEU A 83 12.37 -8.42 2.48
N ALA A 84 12.50 -9.64 1.94
CA ALA A 84 13.76 -10.37 1.92
C ALA A 84 14.86 -9.67 1.10
N LEU A 85 14.50 -8.98 0.01
CA LEU A 85 15.44 -8.16 -0.77
C LEU A 85 15.86 -6.89 -0.02
N THR A 86 14.95 -6.32 0.76
CA THR A 86 15.23 -5.15 1.61
C THR A 86 16.21 -5.52 2.72
N ASP A 87 16.02 -6.68 3.35
CA ASP A 87 16.92 -7.19 4.39
C ASP A 87 18.33 -7.46 3.86
N GLN A 88 18.45 -8.01 2.65
CA GLN A 88 19.76 -8.20 2.00
C GLN A 88 20.50 -6.88 1.73
N SER A 89 19.77 -5.77 1.62
CA SER A 89 20.31 -4.44 1.36
C SER A 89 20.57 -3.63 2.63
N LEU A 90 20.39 -4.22 3.83
CA LEU A 90 20.63 -3.55 5.10
C LEU A 90 22.10 -3.07 5.21
N PRO A 91 22.34 -1.80 5.56
CA PRO A 91 23.70 -1.32 5.77
C PRO A 91 24.33 -2.04 6.96
N GLN A 92 25.53 -2.60 6.77
CA GLN A 92 26.25 -3.37 7.80
C GLN A 92 26.63 -2.56 9.05
N ARG A 93 26.55 -1.23 9.00
CA ARG A 93 26.81 -0.34 10.15
C ARG A 93 25.78 0.78 10.17
N GLY A 94 25.14 0.98 11.33
CA GLY A 94 24.32 2.15 11.60
C GLY A 94 25.19 3.41 11.52
N ARG A 95 24.83 4.35 10.64
CA ARG A 95 25.50 5.65 10.55
C ARG A 95 24.76 6.65 11.43
N ASN A 96 25.49 7.31 12.32
CA ASN A 96 24.95 8.44 13.08
C ASN A 96 24.75 9.59 12.09
N SER A 97 23.51 10.03 11.86
CA SER A 97 23.27 11.21 11.04
C SER A 97 23.95 12.44 11.69
N PRO A 98 24.66 13.30 10.93
CA PRO A 98 25.40 14.44 11.48
C PRO A 98 24.51 15.44 12.24
N ALA A 99 23.20 15.41 12.02
CA ALA A 99 22.22 16.20 12.75
C ALA A 99 22.17 15.87 14.26
N ALA A 100 22.46 14.63 14.68
CA ALA A 100 22.43 14.23 16.09
C ALA A 100 23.68 14.68 16.87
N ARG A 101 24.75 15.10 16.18
CA ARG A 101 25.98 15.61 16.80
C ARG A 101 25.92 17.10 17.10
N ARG A 102 25.06 17.85 16.39
CA ARG A 102 24.92 19.31 16.58
C ARG A 102 24.18 19.71 17.86
N LYS A 103 23.43 18.80 18.49
CA LYS A 103 22.67 19.09 19.71
C LYS A 103 23.48 18.93 21.00
N ARG A 104 24.60 18.19 20.96
CA ARG A 104 25.48 17.98 22.14
C ARG A 104 26.57 19.05 22.30
N GLY A 105 26.97 19.73 21.22
CA GLY A 105 27.99 20.78 21.30
C GLY A 105 27.49 22.15 21.76
N GLY A 106 26.17 22.31 21.99
CA GLY A 106 25.58 23.59 22.41
C GLY A 106 25.38 23.76 23.91
N GLU A 107 25.42 22.67 24.69
CA GLU A 107 25.24 22.73 26.16
C GLU A 107 26.56 22.89 26.92
N ASP A 108 27.69 22.45 26.36
CA ASP A 108 29.01 22.58 27.01
C ASP A 108 29.61 23.99 26.90
N ALA A 109 29.18 24.81 25.93
CA ALA A 109 29.69 26.18 25.75
C ALA A 109 29.11 27.21 26.73
N ALA A 110 28.10 26.85 27.54
CA ALA A 110 27.41 27.76 28.46
C ALA A 110 27.91 27.66 29.92
N ARG A 111 28.96 26.88 30.20
CA ARG A 111 29.49 26.67 31.56
C ARG A 111 30.83 27.35 31.85
N ASP A 112 31.52 27.89 30.85
CA ASP A 112 32.86 28.49 31.01
C ASP A 112 32.83 30.01 31.32
N ASP A 113 31.67 30.66 31.35
CA ASP A 113 31.56 32.13 31.54
C ASP A 113 31.25 32.54 33.00
N ALA A 114 31.54 31.65 33.96
CA ALA A 114 31.26 31.85 35.37
C ALA A 114 32.49 31.56 36.24
N SER A 115 33.59 32.28 36.03
CA SER A 115 34.64 32.45 37.04
C SER A 115 35.43 33.73 36.76
N ASP A 116 35.73 34.43 37.85
CA ASP A 116 36.61 35.60 37.97
C ASP A 116 36.03 36.96 37.57
N ASP A 117 35.40 37.65 38.54
CA ASP A 117 35.99 38.87 39.09
C ASP A 117 35.22 39.32 40.35
N ASP A 118 35.75 39.00 41.53
CA ASP A 118 35.39 39.69 42.77
C ASP A 118 36.67 39.94 43.57
N GLY A 119 37.53 40.78 42.98
CA GLY A 119 38.73 41.34 43.60
C GLY A 119 38.46 42.72 44.21
N VAL A 120 38.43 42.77 45.54
CA VAL A 120 38.48 43.93 46.44
C VAL A 120 39.32 45.14 45.94
N ALA A 121 38.87 46.38 46.21
CA ALA A 121 39.53 47.28 47.17
C ALA A 121 38.87 48.67 47.36
N PHE A 122 38.91 49.10 48.64
CA PHE A 122 38.73 50.42 49.28
C PHE A 122 37.31 50.95 49.53
#